data_AF-A0DQD5-F1
#
_entry.id   AF-A0DQD5-F1
#
_cell.length_a   1.000
_cell.length_b   1.000
_cell.length_c   1.000
_cell.angle_alpha   90.00
_cell.angle_beta   90.00
_cell.angle_gamma   90.00
#
_symmetry.space_group_name_H-M   'P 1'
#
loop_
_entity.id
_entity.type
_entity.pdbx_description
1 polymer ?
#
loop_
_entity_poly.entity_id
_entity_poly.type
_entity_poly.pdbx_seq_one_letter_code
_entity_poly.pdbx_strand_id
1 'polypeptide(L)'
;MYPRQIKKQDKPKQSSTISDFILNKLIREFSTKPIDTELIQCYVHDYSTKYTSFSESCVRALKAEIKEAVKKSQLEKEAIIKSLKQPSNTQQLQNKEDNQNNENNSKQNTKAITQGEEQQKCQSKKNPVEIPRLDSLTSENKQKSVYQLEDDELDEWAAIIKHDSALYQKEQEEKKRREQQLRHKLKDDLDRQLKEKEQIKKEEALKEAQFNYQHQQRKQEFEQYEKQKKEQMKLKQIEERKLRDEQVQQEKHKRRESQKQSKLQDDEMLQQLKNEISRESQELNKKRQEQKDKFQQILKENEQLRHKAQEELKLQKEIDTKLQQQQLQKMIQDDERREQQKRDRDDKIKQFMSNYSHQVLSKQKENEENEGKYMLEQLKKQEEQDKQQQQYKKLKEKEKMELVKQQLQLQIQQKQQKKLSEEEEQKLLLLKQQLDLMNHSQKEKEKQLVTYCSLFQSIKNNYKQNQEDIKKQIEESKNKSAHEKMSNMELLHNKSLLKNIAQEQAVKTKFRKVNVSMK
;
A
#
# COMPACT_ATOMS: atom_id res chain seq x y z
N MET A 1 15.69 -31.10 -9.40
CA MET A 1 15.74 -30.21 -8.22
C MET A 1 14.91 -28.98 -8.55
N TYR A 2 13.80 -28.75 -7.83
CA TYR A 2 12.84 -27.68 -8.15
C TYR A 2 13.10 -26.42 -7.31
N PRO A 3 13.05 -25.22 -7.90
CA PRO A 3 12.92 -23.97 -7.16
C PRO A 3 11.43 -23.65 -6.94
N ARG A 4 11.04 -23.54 -5.67
CA ARG A 4 9.68 -23.13 -5.25
C ARG A 4 9.45 -21.65 -5.54
N GLN A 5 8.30 -21.35 -6.12
CA GLN A 5 7.80 -20.01 -6.43
C GLN A 5 7.41 -19.23 -5.16
N ILE A 6 7.78 -17.95 -5.10
CA ILE A 6 7.33 -16.99 -4.08
C ILE A 6 6.16 -16.19 -4.67
N LYS A 7 4.96 -16.37 -4.09
CA LYS A 7 3.74 -15.62 -4.43
C LYS A 7 3.77 -14.22 -3.80
N LYS A 8 3.38 -13.18 -4.56
CA LYS A 8 3.06 -11.86 -4.01
C LYS A 8 1.74 -11.96 -3.24
N GLN A 9 1.82 -11.86 -1.92
CA GLN A 9 0.68 -11.68 -1.02
C GLN A 9 0.19 -10.22 -1.11
N ASP A 10 -1.13 -10.03 -1.12
CA ASP A 10 -1.79 -8.81 -0.62
C ASP A 10 -1.05 -8.32 0.62
N LYS A 11 -0.78 -7.01 0.81
CA LYS A 11 -0.13 -6.51 2.04
C LYS A 11 -0.86 -7.09 3.28
N PRO A 12 -0.31 -8.11 3.96
CA PRO A 12 -0.81 -8.50 5.25
C PRO A 12 -0.07 -7.61 6.25
N LYS A 13 -0.81 -7.01 7.18
CA LYS A 13 -0.40 -6.99 8.60
C LYS A 13 1.12 -7.16 8.83
N GLN A 14 1.94 -6.11 8.72
CA GLN A 14 3.27 -6.14 9.40
C GLN A 14 3.09 -6.33 10.92
N SER A 15 1.91 -6.00 11.44
CA SER A 15 1.47 -6.37 12.78
C SER A 15 1.31 -7.88 12.98
N SER A 16 0.94 -8.70 11.96
CA SER A 16 0.79 -10.15 12.17
C SER A 16 2.14 -10.85 12.18
N THR A 17 3.11 -10.47 11.34
CA THR A 17 4.44 -11.11 11.37
C THR A 17 5.19 -10.82 12.67
N ILE A 18 5.07 -9.60 13.21
CA ILE A 18 5.68 -9.25 14.51
C ILE A 18 4.88 -9.85 15.67
N SER A 19 3.54 -9.80 15.62
CA SER A 19 2.68 -10.43 16.63
C SER A 19 2.89 -11.95 16.69
N ASP A 20 3.00 -12.62 15.54
CA ASP A 20 3.27 -14.06 15.44
C ASP A 20 4.68 -14.39 15.95
N PHE A 21 5.68 -13.54 15.69
CA PHE A 21 7.03 -13.72 16.23
C PHE A 21 7.06 -13.58 17.75
N ILE A 22 6.37 -12.56 18.29
CA ILE A 22 6.25 -12.32 19.74
C ILE A 22 5.46 -13.47 20.39
N LEU A 23 4.36 -13.90 19.78
CA LEU A 23 3.54 -15.02 20.24
C LEU A 23 4.36 -16.31 20.34
N ASN A 24 5.08 -16.67 19.27
CA ASN A 24 5.89 -17.89 19.26
C ASN A 24 7.03 -17.84 20.28
N LYS A 25 7.64 -16.66 20.48
CA LYS A 25 8.71 -16.49 21.48
C LYS A 25 8.17 -16.60 22.91
N LEU A 26 7.00 -16.00 23.20
CA LEU A 26 6.38 -16.04 24.52
C LEU A 26 5.80 -17.43 24.84
N ILE A 27 5.24 -18.14 23.86
CA ILE A 27 4.84 -19.54 24.01
C ILE A 27 6.07 -20.38 24.35
N ARG A 28 7.20 -20.23 23.64
CA ARG A 28 8.43 -20.98 23.97
C ARG A 28 8.99 -20.68 25.36
N GLU A 29 8.89 -19.44 25.82
CA GLU A 29 9.45 -19.02 27.11
C GLU A 29 8.54 -19.36 28.31
N PHE A 30 7.21 -19.35 28.14
CA PHE A 30 6.26 -19.42 29.25
C PHE A 30 5.19 -20.52 29.15
N SER A 31 5.05 -21.22 28.02
CA SER A 31 4.07 -22.29 27.89
C SER A 31 4.57 -23.58 28.54
N THR A 32 3.99 -23.95 29.68
CA THR A 32 4.20 -25.27 30.29
C THR A 32 2.98 -26.18 30.15
N LYS A 33 1.78 -25.58 30.10
CA LYS A 33 0.49 -26.27 29.99
C LYS A 33 -0.30 -25.75 28.79
N PRO A 34 -1.22 -26.56 28.21
CA PRO A 34 -2.06 -26.10 27.10
C PRO A 34 -2.88 -24.85 27.46
N ILE A 35 -3.30 -24.70 28.71
CA ILE A 35 -4.02 -23.50 29.16
C ILE A 35 -3.14 -22.23 29.15
N ASP A 36 -1.82 -22.38 29.29
CA ASP A 36 -0.88 -21.26 29.20
C ASP A 36 -0.77 -20.78 27.75
N THR A 37 -0.82 -21.70 26.77
CA THR A 37 -0.80 -21.31 25.35
C THR A 37 -2.00 -20.46 24.96
N GLU A 38 -3.19 -20.83 25.45
CA GLU A 38 -4.43 -20.12 25.15
C GLU A 38 -4.46 -18.75 25.84
N LEU A 39 -3.97 -18.67 27.07
CA LEU A 39 -3.80 -17.42 27.81
C LEU A 39 -2.85 -16.45 27.08
N ILE A 40 -1.67 -16.95 26.66
CA ILE A 40 -0.66 -16.16 25.94
C ILE A 40 -1.22 -15.66 24.60
N GLN A 41 -1.98 -16.50 23.87
CA GLN A 41 -2.65 -16.09 22.64
C GLN A 41 -3.64 -14.95 22.86
N CYS A 42 -4.45 -15.02 23.94
CA CYS A 42 -5.42 -13.98 24.26
C CYS A 42 -4.74 -12.65 24.60
N TYR A 43 -3.66 -12.67 25.39
CA TYR A 43 -2.89 -11.47 25.72
C TYR A 43 -2.23 -10.83 24.50
N VAL A 44 -1.62 -11.62 23.62
CA VAL A 44 -0.98 -11.10 22.40
C VAL A 44 -2.02 -10.56 21.41
N HIS A 45 -3.20 -11.20 21.33
CA HIS A 45 -4.30 -10.71 20.50
C HIS A 45 -4.87 -9.38 21.02
N ASP A 46 -5.21 -9.30 22.31
CA ASP A 46 -5.68 -8.06 22.95
C ASP A 46 -4.66 -6.94 22.78
N TYR A 47 -3.37 -7.24 22.99
CA TYR A 47 -2.28 -6.30 22.79
C TYR A 47 -2.19 -5.79 21.34
N SER A 48 -2.30 -6.69 20.35
CA SER A 48 -2.30 -6.33 18.93
C SER A 48 -3.53 -5.52 18.52
N THR A 49 -4.63 -5.58 19.28
CA THR A 49 -5.83 -4.76 19.02
C THR A 49 -5.76 -3.39 19.68
N LYS A 50 -5.13 -3.28 20.86
CA LYS A 50 -4.99 -2.02 21.61
C LYS A 50 -3.87 -1.12 21.08
N TYR A 51 -2.79 -1.70 20.57
CA TYR A 51 -1.61 -0.96 20.14
C TYR A 51 -1.31 -1.19 18.66
N THR A 52 -1.13 -0.09 17.91
CA THR A 52 -0.82 -0.13 16.47
C THR A 52 0.64 -0.50 16.18
N SER A 53 1.54 -0.43 17.17
CA SER A 53 2.96 -0.83 17.05
C SER A 53 3.49 -1.48 18.32
N PHE A 54 4.40 -2.45 18.17
CA PHE A 54 5.10 -3.11 19.27
C PHE A 54 6.39 -2.35 19.61
N SER A 55 6.32 -1.39 20.54
CA SER A 55 7.53 -0.75 21.07
C SER A 55 8.25 -1.67 22.07
N GLU A 56 9.55 -1.48 22.27
CA GLU A 56 10.35 -2.38 23.10
C GLU A 56 9.93 -2.36 24.58
N SER A 57 9.60 -1.17 25.13
CA SER A 57 9.12 -1.03 26.51
C SER A 57 7.79 -1.74 26.72
N CYS A 58 6.91 -1.66 25.73
CA CYS A 58 5.62 -2.30 25.69
C CYS A 58 5.71 -3.84 25.64
N VAL A 59 6.62 -4.39 24.83
CA VAL A 59 6.85 -5.85 24.78
C VAL A 59 7.42 -6.36 26.10
N ARG A 60 8.25 -5.57 26.80
CA ARG A 60 8.72 -5.92 28.16
C ARG A 60 7.58 -5.92 29.18
N ALA A 61 6.65 -4.96 29.11
CA ALA A 61 5.47 -4.92 29.96
C ALA A 61 4.55 -6.14 29.74
N LEU A 62 4.27 -6.48 28.47
CA LEU A 62 3.51 -7.67 28.10
C LEU A 62 4.18 -8.96 28.62
N LYS A 63 5.51 -9.03 28.54
CA LYS A 63 6.28 -10.16 29.08
C LYS A 63 6.16 -10.28 30.60
N ALA A 64 6.16 -9.17 31.33
CA ALA A 64 5.98 -9.17 32.78
C ALA A 64 4.56 -9.63 33.18
N GLU A 65 3.55 -9.14 32.47
CA GLU A 65 2.14 -9.48 32.71
C GLU A 65 1.86 -10.96 32.45
N ILE A 66 2.36 -11.51 31.33
CA ILE A 66 2.26 -12.94 31.04
C ILE A 66 2.99 -13.79 32.08
N LYS A 67 4.16 -13.34 32.54
CA LYS A 67 4.95 -14.05 33.56
C LYS A 67 4.20 -14.13 34.91
N GLU A 68 3.42 -13.13 35.27
CA GLU A 68 2.56 -13.19 36.45
C GLU A 68 1.30 -14.02 36.20
N ALA A 69 0.65 -13.85 35.05
CA ALA A 69 -0.58 -14.55 34.71
C ALA A 69 -0.39 -16.08 34.61
N VAL A 70 0.77 -16.54 34.13
CA VAL A 70 1.11 -17.98 34.08
C VAL A 70 1.31 -18.60 35.46
N LYS A 71 1.58 -17.81 36.51
CA LYS A 71 1.73 -18.31 37.90
C LYS A 71 0.40 -18.46 38.64
N LYS A 72 -0.70 -17.94 38.09
CA LYS A 72 -2.03 -17.95 38.72
C LYS A 72 -2.67 -19.35 38.71
N SER A 73 -3.69 -19.54 39.55
CA SER A 73 -4.46 -20.77 39.61
C SER A 73 -5.21 -21.03 38.29
N GLN A 74 -5.57 -22.29 38.00
CA GLN A 74 -6.21 -22.65 36.73
C GLN A 74 -7.56 -21.94 36.54
N LEU A 75 -8.35 -21.79 37.61
CA LEU A 75 -9.62 -21.05 37.62
C LEU A 75 -9.43 -19.57 37.30
N GLU A 76 -8.37 -18.95 37.81
CA GLU A 76 -8.03 -17.55 37.50
C GLU A 76 -7.60 -17.39 36.04
N LYS A 77 -6.86 -18.34 35.48
CA LYS A 77 -6.48 -18.32 34.06
C LYS A 77 -7.70 -18.40 33.14
N GLU A 78 -8.66 -19.26 33.45
CA GLU A 78 -9.92 -19.37 32.69
C GLU A 78 -10.77 -18.09 32.77
N ALA A 79 -10.83 -17.46 33.95
CA ALA A 79 -11.52 -16.19 34.13
C ALA A 79 -10.88 -15.06 33.27
N ILE A 80 -9.54 -15.00 33.22
CA ILE A 80 -8.80 -14.04 32.41
C ILE A 80 -8.98 -14.29 30.91
N ILE A 81 -8.94 -15.55 30.47
CA ILE A 81 -9.21 -15.92 29.06
C ILE A 81 -10.64 -15.48 28.68
N LYS A 82 -11.61 -15.69 29.56
CA LYS A 82 -13.01 -15.29 29.33
C LYS A 82 -13.18 -13.77 29.25
N SER A 83 -12.46 -12.99 30.06
CA SER A 83 -12.50 -11.52 29.98
C SER A 83 -11.81 -10.99 28.72
N LEU A 84 -10.69 -11.57 28.30
CA LEU A 84 -9.93 -11.14 27.11
C LEU A 84 -10.61 -11.52 25.79
N LYS A 85 -11.41 -12.60 25.76
CA LYS A 85 -12.17 -13.02 24.58
C LYS A 85 -13.47 -12.24 24.35
N GLN A 86 -13.97 -11.51 25.35
CA GLN A 86 -15.15 -10.68 25.13
C GLN A 86 -14.77 -9.45 24.29
N PRO A 87 -15.44 -9.21 23.15
CA PRO A 87 -15.23 -8.01 22.36
C PRO A 87 -15.72 -6.81 23.18
N SER A 88 -14.78 -6.20 23.89
CA SER A 88 -15.00 -4.93 24.53
C SER A 88 -15.24 -3.91 23.43
N ASN A 89 -16.38 -3.22 23.49
CA ASN A 89 -16.70 -2.06 22.67
C ASN A 89 -15.67 -0.95 22.96
N THR A 90 -14.52 -1.00 22.30
CA THR A 90 -13.46 0.01 22.46
C THR A 90 -13.75 1.22 21.60
N GLN A 91 -14.78 1.97 22.01
CA GLN A 91 -14.91 3.41 21.73
C GLN A 91 -15.34 4.23 22.97
N GLN A 92 -15.34 3.64 24.16
CA GLN A 92 -15.59 4.39 25.40
C GLN A 92 -14.63 3.98 26.51
N LEU A 93 -13.40 4.49 26.45
CA LEU A 93 -12.49 4.57 27.60
C LEU A 93 -11.39 5.59 27.29
N GLN A 94 -11.82 6.85 27.17
CA GLN A 94 -10.94 8.02 27.34
C GLN A 94 -11.64 9.23 27.99
N ASN A 95 -12.82 9.03 28.58
CA ASN A 95 -13.51 10.05 29.36
C ASN A 95 -14.08 9.40 30.63
N LYS A 96 -13.24 9.23 31.66
CA LYS A 96 -13.65 9.01 33.05
C LYS A 96 -12.43 9.06 33.99
N GLU A 97 -11.78 10.21 34.02
CA GLU A 97 -11.25 10.78 35.26
C GLU A 97 -11.86 12.19 35.34
N ASP A 98 -12.23 12.62 36.54
CA ASP A 98 -13.03 13.83 36.87
C ASP A 98 -14.56 13.69 36.72
N ASN A 99 -15.16 12.91 37.63
CA ASN A 99 -16.35 13.34 38.39
C ASN A 99 -16.79 12.24 39.37
N GLN A 100 -16.14 12.19 40.52
CA GLN A 100 -16.77 11.77 41.76
C GLN A 100 -17.13 13.04 42.53
N ASN A 101 -18.39 13.45 42.46
CA ASN A 101 -19.13 14.01 43.60
C ASN A 101 -20.57 14.34 43.18
N ASN A 102 -21.50 14.01 44.09
CA ASN A 102 -22.94 14.31 44.10
C ASN A 102 -23.87 13.37 43.31
N GLU A 103 -24.09 12.19 43.89
CA GLU A 103 -25.43 11.64 44.00
C GLU A 103 -26.15 12.28 45.20
N ASN A 104 -27.27 12.99 44.96
CA ASN A 104 -28.49 12.74 45.72
C ASN A 104 -29.72 13.41 45.09
N ASN A 105 -30.72 12.56 44.85
CA ASN A 105 -32.16 12.83 44.72
C ASN A 105 -32.68 13.45 43.43
N SER A 106 -32.97 12.56 42.48
CA SER A 106 -34.13 12.66 41.58
C SER A 106 -35.19 11.66 42.02
N LYS A 107 -36.39 12.16 42.34
CA LYS A 107 -37.65 11.39 42.30
C LYS A 107 -38.62 12.19 41.44
N GLN A 108 -39.11 11.54 40.37
CA GLN A 108 -40.51 11.36 39.96
C GLN A 108 -41.41 12.63 39.95
N ASN A 109 -42.30 12.89 39.01
CA ASN A 109 -42.95 12.07 38.00
C ASN A 109 -43.73 13.00 37.05
N THR A 110 -44.03 12.49 35.87
CA THR A 110 -44.92 13.05 34.85
C THR A 110 -46.41 12.89 35.19
N LYS A 111 -47.24 13.86 34.73
CA LYS A 111 -48.65 13.80 34.21
C LYS A 111 -49.33 15.17 34.43
N ALA A 112 -49.65 15.94 33.39
CA ALA A 112 -50.85 15.93 32.53
C ALA A 112 -51.95 16.94 32.98
N ILE A 113 -52.23 17.92 32.10
CA ILE A 113 -53.54 18.47 31.68
C ILE A 113 -54.59 18.78 32.78
N THR A 114 -55.00 20.06 32.94
CA THR A 114 -56.31 20.65 32.53
C THR A 114 -56.45 22.11 33.06
N GLN A 115 -57.34 22.85 32.41
CA GLN A 115 -57.79 24.25 32.48
C GLN A 115 -58.07 24.89 33.86
N GLY A 116 -58.16 26.22 33.85
CA GLY A 116 -58.74 27.09 34.89
C GLY A 116 -57.81 28.29 35.17
N GLU A 117 -57.99 29.42 34.48
CA GLU A 117 -58.59 30.62 35.08
C GLU A 117 -58.03 30.96 36.47
N GLU A 118 -57.17 31.98 36.56
CA GLU A 118 -57.35 33.10 37.49
C GLU A 118 -56.18 34.11 37.43
N GLN A 119 -56.54 35.31 36.99
CA GLN A 119 -56.20 36.60 37.57
C GLN A 119 -54.71 37.00 37.72
N GLN A 120 -54.31 37.83 36.76
CA GLN A 120 -53.20 38.78 36.81
C GLN A 120 -53.29 39.69 38.05
N LYS A 121 -52.29 39.61 38.94
CA LYS A 121 -51.96 40.67 39.90
C LYS A 121 -50.94 41.64 39.28
N CYS A 122 -51.43 42.68 38.61
CA CYS A 122 -50.67 43.92 38.40
C CYS A 122 -50.92 44.86 39.57
N GLN A 123 -49.95 44.99 40.48
CA GLN A 123 -49.92 46.03 41.49
C GLN A 123 -49.58 47.38 40.83
N SER A 124 -50.60 48.21 40.60
CA SER A 124 -50.44 49.65 40.35
C SER A 124 -51.20 50.39 41.45
N LYS A 125 -50.45 50.86 42.46
CA LYS A 125 -50.97 51.79 43.46
C LYS A 125 -51.14 53.16 42.79
N LYS A 126 -52.38 53.51 42.42
CA LYS A 126 -52.82 54.89 42.22
C LYS A 126 -53.89 55.19 43.25
N ASN A 127 -53.54 56.02 44.22
CA ASN A 127 -54.49 56.64 45.14
C ASN A 127 -55.46 57.52 44.32
N PRO A 128 -56.78 57.38 44.48
CA PRO A 128 -57.70 58.43 44.08
C PRO A 128 -57.72 59.48 45.19
N VAL A 129 -57.28 60.69 44.86
CA VAL A 129 -57.56 61.88 45.67
C VAL A 129 -59.05 62.14 45.54
N GLU A 130 -59.81 61.79 46.58
CA GLU A 130 -61.20 62.21 46.75
C GLU A 130 -61.24 63.73 46.84
N ILE A 131 -61.76 64.34 45.78
CA ILE A 131 -62.18 65.75 45.77
C ILE A 131 -63.52 65.80 46.53
N PRO A 132 -63.62 66.50 47.67
CA PRO A 132 -64.90 66.65 48.34
C PRO A 132 -65.83 67.46 47.44
N ARG A 133 -66.93 66.83 47.01
CA ARG A 133 -68.07 67.53 46.41
C ARG A 133 -68.65 68.46 47.46
N LEU A 134 -68.37 69.75 47.29
CA LEU A 134 -69.02 70.83 48.03
C LEU A 134 -70.42 71.03 47.42
N ASP A 135 -71.35 70.12 47.74
CA ASP A 135 -72.76 70.30 47.41
C ASP A 135 -73.40 71.22 48.45
N SER A 136 -73.50 72.50 48.06
CA SER A 136 -74.75 73.27 48.05
C SER A 136 -75.78 72.95 49.15
N LEU A 137 -75.59 73.53 50.34
CA LEU A 137 -76.71 73.97 51.17
C LEU A 137 -76.65 75.50 51.26
N THR A 138 -77.28 76.09 50.25
CA THR A 138 -77.70 77.48 50.19
C THR A 138 -78.66 77.75 51.35
N SER A 139 -78.13 78.21 52.49
CA SER A 139 -78.93 79.03 53.40
C SER A 139 -78.94 80.45 52.85
N GLU A 140 -79.91 80.75 51.99
CA GLU A 140 -80.32 82.11 51.64
C GLU A 140 -80.76 82.83 52.92
N ASN A 141 -79.81 83.35 53.70
CA ASN A 141 -80.07 84.47 54.57
C ASN A 141 -80.13 85.71 53.67
N LYS A 142 -81.27 85.90 52.99
CA LYS A 142 -81.70 87.22 52.52
C LYS A 142 -81.83 88.09 53.76
N GLN A 143 -80.75 88.82 54.11
CA GLN A 143 -80.89 89.98 54.96
C GLN A 143 -81.87 90.91 54.24
N LYS A 144 -83.08 91.02 54.81
CA LYS A 144 -84.05 92.03 54.42
C LYS A 144 -83.35 93.38 54.59
N SER A 145 -83.13 94.07 53.49
CA SER A 145 -82.80 95.49 53.48
C SER A 145 -83.97 96.24 54.11
N VAL A 146 -83.91 96.47 55.42
CA VAL A 146 -84.82 97.39 56.12
C VAL A 146 -84.24 98.79 55.94
N TYR A 147 -84.44 99.35 54.76
CA TYR A 147 -84.48 100.79 54.51
C TYR A 147 -85.42 101.00 53.32
N GLN A 148 -86.72 100.99 53.58
CA GLN A 148 -87.64 101.82 52.83
C GLN A 148 -87.45 103.24 53.41
N LEU A 149 -86.53 103.99 52.81
CA LEU A 149 -86.55 105.45 52.95
C LEU A 149 -87.48 105.93 51.84
N GLU A 150 -88.70 106.25 52.25
CA GLU A 150 -89.63 107.08 51.47
C GLU A 150 -88.97 108.44 51.22
N ASP A 151 -89.20 108.94 50.01
CA ASP A 151 -88.87 110.26 49.46
C ASP A 151 -88.31 111.30 50.45
N ASP A 152 -86.99 111.40 50.50
CA ASP A 152 -86.29 112.66 50.71
C ASP A 152 -85.06 112.67 49.80
N GLU A 153 -85.16 113.38 48.67
CA GLU A 153 -84.11 113.53 47.64
C GLU A 153 -82.88 114.34 48.11
N LEU A 154 -82.58 114.38 49.42
CA LEU A 154 -81.52 115.22 50.01
C LEU A 154 -80.65 114.52 51.08
N ASP A 155 -80.68 113.19 51.22
CA ASP A 155 -79.73 112.46 52.11
C ASP A 155 -78.53 111.90 51.35
N GLU A 156 -77.40 112.62 51.44
CA GLU A 156 -76.13 112.28 50.78
C GLU A 156 -75.56 110.92 51.24
N TRP A 157 -75.87 110.46 52.46
CA TRP A 157 -75.39 109.18 52.98
C TRP A 157 -76.10 107.98 52.33
N ALA A 158 -77.39 108.10 52.05
CA ALA A 158 -78.15 107.07 51.33
C ALA A 158 -77.64 106.91 49.89
N ALA A 159 -77.24 108.00 49.24
CA ALA A 159 -76.63 107.98 47.92
C ALA A 159 -75.27 107.25 47.92
N ILE A 160 -74.44 107.47 48.94
CA ILE A 160 -73.15 106.77 49.12
C ILE A 160 -73.36 105.27 49.31
N ILE A 161 -74.28 104.85 50.18
CA ILE A 161 -74.56 103.42 50.44
C ILE A 161 -75.10 102.73 49.17
N LYS A 162 -75.97 103.40 48.40
CA LYS A 162 -76.49 102.89 47.12
C LYS A 162 -75.37 102.77 46.09
N HIS A 163 -74.45 103.73 46.04
CA HIS A 163 -73.29 103.70 45.16
C HIS A 163 -72.32 102.56 45.53
N ASP A 164 -72.00 102.38 46.82
CA ASP A 164 -71.12 101.31 47.30
C ASP A 164 -71.74 99.92 47.09
N SER A 165 -73.05 99.78 47.29
CA SER A 165 -73.78 98.54 46.99
C SER A 165 -73.77 98.22 45.49
N ALA A 166 -73.95 99.22 44.63
CA ALA A 166 -73.87 99.07 43.19
C ALA A 166 -72.44 98.73 42.72
N LEU A 167 -71.41 99.32 43.33
CA LEU A 167 -70.01 98.98 43.09
C LEU A 167 -69.70 97.53 43.51
N TYR A 168 -70.17 97.10 44.68
CA TYR A 168 -69.98 95.74 45.16
C TYR A 168 -70.67 94.70 44.26
N GLN A 169 -71.90 94.99 43.81
CA GLN A 169 -72.59 94.13 42.84
C GLN A 169 -71.82 94.05 41.52
N LYS A 170 -71.31 95.19 41.01
CA LYS A 170 -70.49 95.23 39.81
C LYS A 170 -69.18 94.47 39.97
N GLU A 171 -68.54 94.53 41.14
CA GLU A 171 -67.32 93.77 41.46
C GLU A 171 -67.61 92.25 41.52
N GLN A 172 -68.75 91.84 42.09
CA GLN A 172 -69.16 90.44 42.13
C GLN A 172 -69.49 89.89 40.73
N GLU A 173 -70.16 90.67 39.89
CA GLU A 173 -70.39 90.31 38.48
C GLU A 173 -69.08 90.19 37.71
N GLU A 174 -68.15 91.12 37.92
CA GLU A 174 -66.84 91.09 37.29
C GLU A 174 -66.01 89.88 37.74
N LYS A 175 -66.06 89.53 39.04
CA LYS A 175 -65.43 88.33 39.61
C LYS A 175 -66.02 87.05 39.00
N LYS A 176 -67.35 86.95 38.90
CA LYS A 176 -68.04 85.83 38.26
C LYS A 176 -67.66 85.70 36.79
N ARG A 177 -67.54 86.83 36.07
CA ARG A 177 -67.08 86.87 34.67
C ARG A 177 -65.63 86.39 34.56
N ARG A 178 -64.73 86.83 35.46
CA ARG A 178 -63.33 86.36 35.50
C ARG A 178 -63.24 84.86 35.81
N GLU A 179 -64.04 84.33 36.73
CA GLU A 179 -64.10 82.89 37.02
C GLU A 179 -64.61 82.07 35.82
N GLN A 180 -65.63 82.55 35.12
CA GLN A 180 -66.12 81.90 33.90
C GLN A 180 -65.06 81.89 32.79
N GLN A 181 -64.35 83.00 32.60
CA GLN A 181 -63.22 83.07 31.65
C GLN A 181 -62.08 82.12 32.02
N LEU A 182 -61.75 82.00 33.32
CA LEU A 182 -60.73 81.06 33.79
C LEU A 182 -61.15 79.61 33.56
N ARG A 183 -62.42 79.26 33.85
CA ARG A 183 -62.96 77.91 33.59
C ARG A 183 -62.96 77.58 32.11
N HIS A 184 -63.29 78.55 31.26
CA HIS A 184 -63.26 78.35 29.81
C HIS A 184 -61.85 78.08 29.31
N LYS A 185 -60.86 78.89 29.72
CA LYS A 185 -59.44 78.66 29.40
C LYS A 185 -58.95 77.30 29.89
N LEU A 186 -59.31 76.90 31.11
CA LEU A 186 -58.93 75.60 31.67
C LEU A 186 -59.53 74.43 30.86
N LYS A 187 -60.79 74.57 30.42
CA LYS A 187 -61.42 73.57 29.54
C LYS A 187 -60.71 73.49 28.20
N ASP A 188 -60.41 74.62 27.58
CA ASP A 188 -59.72 74.66 26.28
C ASP A 188 -58.32 74.05 26.36
N ASP A 189 -57.57 74.29 27.45
CA ASP A 189 -56.26 73.68 27.70
C ASP A 189 -56.37 72.16 27.93
N LEU A 190 -57.38 71.69 28.67
CA LEU A 190 -57.62 70.25 28.86
C LEU A 190 -58.03 69.55 27.55
N ASP A 191 -58.91 70.17 26.76
CA ASP A 191 -59.31 69.66 25.45
C ASP A 191 -58.12 69.63 24.48
N ARG A 192 -57.22 70.62 24.56
CA ARG A 192 -55.96 70.63 23.81
C ARG A 192 -55.04 69.48 24.24
N GLN A 193 -54.85 69.24 25.55
CA GLN A 193 -54.05 68.13 26.06
C GLN A 193 -54.62 66.77 25.66
N LEU A 194 -55.94 66.60 25.65
CA LEU A 194 -56.59 65.38 25.20
C LEU A 194 -56.34 65.12 23.71
N LYS A 195 -56.48 66.15 22.86
CA LYS A 195 -56.18 66.05 21.43
C LYS A 195 -54.71 65.71 21.17
N GLU A 196 -53.79 66.36 21.87
CA GLU A 196 -52.35 66.09 21.75
C GLU A 196 -52.03 64.65 22.18
N LYS A 197 -52.60 64.17 23.28
CA LYS A 197 -52.43 62.78 23.74
C LYS A 197 -53.00 61.77 22.75
N GLU A 198 -54.15 62.04 22.14
CA GLU A 198 -54.73 61.17 21.12
C GLU A 198 -53.88 61.15 19.84
N GLN A 199 -53.33 62.29 19.45
CA GLN A 199 -52.42 62.40 18.31
C GLN A 199 -51.13 61.62 18.55
N ILE A 200 -50.52 61.74 19.73
CA ILE A 200 -49.33 60.96 20.12
C ILE A 200 -49.65 59.46 20.09
N LYS A 201 -50.80 59.04 20.64
CA LYS A 201 -51.21 57.63 20.62
C LYS A 201 -51.38 57.08 19.19
N LYS A 202 -51.95 57.88 18.28
CA LYS A 202 -52.07 57.51 16.85
C LYS A 202 -50.69 57.39 16.20
N GLU A 203 -49.79 58.33 16.48
CA GLU A 203 -48.44 58.31 15.94
C GLU A 203 -47.62 57.11 16.47
N GLU A 204 -47.74 56.78 17.75
CA GLU A 204 -47.12 55.60 18.37
C GLU A 204 -47.65 54.30 17.76
N ALA A 205 -48.97 54.16 17.58
CA ALA A 205 -49.56 52.99 16.94
C ALA A 205 -49.06 52.81 15.49
N LEU A 206 -48.88 53.92 14.76
CA LEU A 206 -48.37 53.89 13.38
C LEU A 206 -46.89 53.51 13.35
N LYS A 207 -46.08 54.03 14.28
CA LYS A 207 -44.67 53.64 14.45
C LYS A 207 -44.53 52.17 14.85
N GLU A 208 -45.38 51.67 15.75
CA GLU A 208 -45.40 50.27 16.16
C GLU A 208 -45.79 49.35 14.99
N ALA A 209 -46.80 49.72 14.21
CA ALA A 209 -47.18 48.98 13.01
C ALA A 209 -46.03 48.93 11.97
N GLN A 210 -45.35 50.05 11.74
CA GLN A 210 -44.18 50.10 10.85
C GLN A 210 -43.02 49.25 11.37
N PHE A 211 -42.75 49.30 12.68
CA PHE A 211 -41.73 48.47 13.31
C PHE A 211 -42.04 46.97 13.15
N ASN A 212 -43.29 46.56 13.40
CA ASN A 212 -43.73 45.18 13.24
C ASN A 212 -43.62 44.71 11.78
N TYR A 213 -44.01 45.55 10.82
CA TYR A 213 -43.87 45.26 9.40
C TYR A 213 -42.39 45.07 8.99
N GLN A 214 -41.51 46.00 9.37
CA GLN A 214 -40.07 45.86 9.11
C GLN A 214 -39.45 44.65 9.81
N HIS A 215 -39.92 44.32 11.01
CA HIS A 215 -39.46 43.12 11.70
C HIS A 215 -39.89 41.85 10.96
N GLN A 216 -41.13 41.80 10.48
CA GLN A 216 -41.65 40.68 9.70
C GLN A 216 -40.90 40.51 8.37
N GLN A 217 -40.60 41.61 7.66
CA GLN A 217 -39.78 41.54 6.45
C GLN A 217 -38.37 40.99 6.74
N ARG A 218 -37.68 41.51 7.76
CA ARG A 218 -36.35 40.98 8.15
C ARG A 218 -36.40 39.50 8.51
N LYS A 219 -37.50 39.04 9.14
CA LYS A 219 -37.69 37.62 9.44
C LYS A 219 -37.82 36.79 8.17
N GLN A 220 -38.58 37.26 7.18
CA GLN A 220 -38.74 36.58 5.89
C GLN A 220 -37.42 36.52 5.11
N GLU A 221 -36.67 37.62 5.06
CA GLU A 221 -35.34 37.66 4.43
C GLU A 221 -34.37 36.66 5.08
N PHE A 222 -34.38 36.58 6.41
CA PHE A 222 -33.56 35.61 7.14
C PHE A 222 -33.95 34.16 6.84
N GLU A 223 -35.25 33.85 6.78
CA GLU A 223 -35.74 32.52 6.41
C GLU A 223 -35.35 32.14 4.97
N GLN A 224 -35.41 33.09 4.03
CA GLN A 224 -34.96 32.88 2.65
C GLN A 224 -33.44 32.64 2.58
N TYR A 225 -32.65 33.42 3.32
CA TYR A 225 -31.21 33.24 3.38
C TYR A 225 -30.82 31.87 3.95
N GLU A 226 -31.46 31.44 5.04
CA GLU A 226 -31.25 30.09 5.61
C GLU A 226 -31.65 28.98 4.62
N LYS A 227 -32.74 29.18 3.86
CA LYS A 227 -33.15 28.24 2.81
C LYS A 227 -32.10 28.14 1.69
N GLN A 228 -31.62 29.28 1.18
CA GLN A 228 -30.57 29.32 0.15
C GLN A 228 -29.27 28.67 0.65
N LYS A 229 -28.87 28.94 1.89
CA LYS A 229 -27.69 28.31 2.51
C LYS A 229 -27.84 26.79 2.60
N LYS A 230 -29.01 26.28 2.97
CA LYS A 230 -29.30 24.84 2.98
C LYS A 230 -29.27 24.24 1.59
N GLU A 231 -29.79 24.91 0.58
CA GLU A 231 -29.74 24.46 -0.81
C GLU A 231 -28.31 24.43 -1.36
N GLN A 232 -27.50 25.45 -1.09
CA GLN A 232 -26.07 25.47 -1.45
C GLN A 232 -25.29 24.34 -0.78
N MET A 233 -25.56 24.06 0.50
CA MET A 233 -24.94 22.93 1.20
C MET A 233 -25.33 21.59 0.58
N LYS A 234 -26.60 21.42 0.19
CA LYS A 234 -27.06 20.21 -0.54
C LYS A 234 -26.39 20.08 -1.90
N LEU A 235 -26.27 21.16 -2.66
CA LEU A 235 -25.58 21.16 -3.95
C LEU A 235 -24.12 20.73 -3.81
N LYS A 236 -23.40 21.29 -2.82
CA LYS A 236 -22.02 20.87 -2.51
C LYS A 236 -21.92 19.38 -2.17
N GLN A 237 -22.85 18.86 -1.37
CA GLN A 237 -22.88 17.43 -1.05
C GLN A 237 -23.14 16.55 -2.29
N ILE A 238 -24.01 17.00 -3.20
CA ILE A 238 -24.30 16.29 -4.45
C ILE A 238 -23.09 16.32 -5.39
N GLU A 239 -22.43 17.46 -5.53
CA GLU A 239 -21.20 17.60 -6.32
C GLU A 239 -20.07 16.72 -5.77
N GLU A 240 -19.86 16.73 -4.46
CA GLU A 240 -18.86 15.88 -3.82
C GLU A 240 -19.17 14.38 -4.04
N ARG A 241 -20.44 13.99 -3.91
CA ARG A 241 -20.87 12.62 -4.20
C ARG A 241 -20.61 12.24 -5.66
N LYS A 242 -20.95 13.12 -6.60
CA LYS A 242 -20.70 12.91 -8.04
C LYS A 242 -19.20 12.74 -8.32
N LEU A 243 -18.36 13.56 -7.69
CA LEU A 243 -16.90 13.50 -7.86
C LEU A 243 -16.33 12.19 -7.29
N ARG A 244 -16.81 11.74 -6.13
CA ARG A 244 -16.44 10.43 -5.56
C ARG A 244 -16.88 9.29 -6.47
N ASP A 245 -18.10 9.33 -7.00
CA ASP A 245 -18.60 8.30 -7.91
C ASP A 245 -17.79 8.25 -9.21
N GLU A 246 -17.41 9.42 -9.76
CA GLU A 246 -16.54 9.52 -10.93
C GLU A 246 -15.14 8.92 -10.66
N GLN A 247 -14.53 9.24 -9.51
CA GLN A 247 -13.25 8.67 -9.11
C GLN A 247 -13.31 7.13 -9.01
N VAL A 248 -14.36 6.59 -8.40
CA VAL A 248 -14.57 5.14 -8.29
C VAL A 248 -14.72 4.50 -9.68
N GLN A 249 -15.44 5.15 -10.59
CA GLN A 249 -15.57 4.66 -11.97
C GLN A 249 -14.25 4.67 -12.73
N GLN A 250 -13.49 5.77 -12.64
CA GLN A 250 -12.16 5.89 -13.26
C GLN A 250 -11.18 4.84 -12.72
N GLU A 251 -11.15 4.63 -11.39
CA GLU A 251 -10.31 3.60 -10.77
C GLU A 251 -10.71 2.19 -11.22
N LYS A 252 -12.01 1.90 -11.27
CA LYS A 252 -12.54 0.61 -11.77
C LYS A 252 -12.17 0.39 -13.24
N HIS A 253 -12.24 1.42 -14.08
CA HIS A 253 -11.80 1.36 -15.48
C HIS A 253 -10.31 1.05 -15.57
N LYS A 254 -9.48 1.84 -14.89
CA LYS A 254 -8.02 1.68 -14.86
C LYS A 254 -7.61 0.29 -14.36
N ARG A 255 -8.29 -0.23 -13.34
CA ARG A 255 -8.07 -1.58 -12.81
C ARG A 255 -8.41 -2.67 -13.85
N ARG A 256 -9.51 -2.51 -14.59
CA ARG A 256 -9.88 -3.44 -15.67
C ARG A 256 -8.87 -3.42 -16.81
N GLU A 257 -8.41 -2.24 -17.23
CA GLU A 257 -7.37 -2.11 -18.26
C GLU A 257 -6.06 -2.73 -17.80
N SER A 258 -5.62 -2.45 -16.58
CA SER A 258 -4.42 -3.05 -15.99
C SER A 258 -4.53 -4.58 -15.91
N GLN A 259 -5.69 -5.11 -15.52
CA GLN A 259 -5.93 -6.56 -15.55
C GLN A 259 -5.90 -7.13 -16.96
N LYS A 260 -6.47 -6.43 -17.95
CA LYS A 260 -6.44 -6.86 -19.36
C LYS A 260 -5.02 -6.87 -19.90
N GLN A 261 -4.22 -5.83 -19.62
CA GLN A 261 -2.81 -5.76 -20.00
C GLN A 261 -1.99 -6.86 -19.32
N SER A 262 -2.19 -7.09 -18.02
CA SER A 262 -1.52 -8.18 -17.30
C SER A 262 -1.84 -9.55 -17.91
N LYS A 263 -3.12 -9.82 -18.21
CA LYS A 263 -3.52 -11.07 -18.88
C LYS A 263 -2.88 -11.22 -20.25
N LEU A 264 -2.82 -10.14 -21.03
CA LEU A 264 -2.22 -10.17 -22.37
C LEU A 264 -0.71 -10.44 -22.30
N GLN A 265 -0.01 -9.89 -21.29
CA GLN A 265 1.40 -10.21 -21.01
C GLN A 265 1.58 -11.66 -20.56
N ASP A 266 0.69 -12.17 -19.71
CA ASP A 266 0.73 -13.57 -19.27
C ASP A 266 0.49 -14.53 -20.45
N ASP A 267 -0.48 -14.22 -21.32
CA ASP A 267 -0.78 -14.99 -22.53
C ASP A 267 0.41 -14.97 -23.53
N GLU A 268 1.05 -13.81 -23.72
CA GLU A 268 2.25 -13.68 -24.55
C GLU A 268 3.41 -14.51 -23.99
N MET A 269 3.62 -14.49 -22.66
CA MET A 269 4.64 -15.29 -22.00
C MET A 269 4.36 -16.80 -22.15
N LEU A 270 3.10 -17.22 -22.00
CA LEU A 270 2.69 -18.61 -22.20
C LEU A 270 2.89 -19.05 -23.65
N GLN A 271 2.61 -18.16 -24.61
CA GLN A 271 2.83 -18.44 -26.03
C GLN A 271 4.32 -18.57 -26.35
N GLN A 272 5.17 -17.68 -25.80
CA GLN A 272 6.63 -17.79 -25.92
C GLN A 272 7.14 -19.10 -25.31
N LEU A 273 6.68 -19.46 -24.11
CA LEU A 273 7.05 -20.73 -23.47
C LEU A 273 6.63 -21.94 -24.32
N LYS A 274 5.41 -21.93 -24.87
CA LYS A 274 4.92 -22.99 -25.76
C LYS A 274 5.77 -23.10 -27.03
N ASN A 275 6.18 -21.97 -27.60
CA ASN A 275 7.06 -21.93 -28.76
C ASN A 275 8.46 -22.48 -28.42
N GLU A 276 9.00 -22.12 -27.25
CA GLU A 276 10.29 -22.64 -26.76
C GLU A 276 10.26 -24.16 -26.56
N ILE A 277 9.21 -24.68 -25.90
CA ILE A 277 9.00 -26.13 -25.73
C ILE A 277 8.85 -26.83 -27.08
N SER A 278 8.11 -26.23 -28.02
CA SER A 278 7.95 -26.78 -29.37
C SER A 278 9.29 -26.81 -30.11
N ARG A 279 10.11 -25.77 -29.98
CA ARG A 279 11.44 -25.70 -30.58
C ARG A 279 12.38 -26.73 -29.97
N GLU A 280 12.42 -26.84 -28.64
CA GLU A 280 13.21 -27.85 -27.93
C GLU A 280 12.80 -29.27 -28.35
N SER A 281 11.49 -29.53 -28.47
CA SER A 281 10.99 -30.82 -28.97
C SER A 281 11.41 -31.09 -30.42
N GLN A 282 11.41 -30.09 -31.29
CA GLN A 282 11.90 -30.22 -32.67
C GLN A 282 13.40 -30.49 -32.72
N GLU A 283 14.19 -29.78 -31.91
CA GLU A 283 15.64 -29.99 -31.81
C GLU A 283 15.97 -31.39 -31.26
N LEU A 284 15.23 -31.87 -30.28
CA LEU A 284 15.39 -33.23 -29.74
C LEU A 284 15.02 -34.30 -30.78
N ASN A 285 13.93 -34.10 -31.53
CA ASN A 285 13.57 -34.99 -32.63
C ASN A 285 14.61 -34.97 -33.76
N LYS A 286 15.14 -33.80 -34.09
CA LYS A 286 16.23 -33.66 -35.07
C LYS A 286 17.48 -34.42 -34.62
N LYS A 287 17.91 -34.27 -33.36
CA LYS A 287 19.03 -35.03 -32.79
C LYS A 287 18.78 -36.54 -32.83
N ARG A 288 17.56 -36.98 -32.53
CA ARG A 288 17.19 -38.41 -32.62
C ARG A 288 17.27 -38.91 -34.06
N GLN A 289 16.81 -38.12 -35.03
CA GLN A 289 16.89 -38.46 -36.45
C GLN A 289 18.36 -38.52 -36.91
N GLU A 290 19.18 -37.53 -36.57
CA GLU A 290 20.62 -37.52 -36.87
C GLU A 290 21.34 -38.73 -36.26
N GLN A 291 20.99 -39.14 -35.04
CA GLN A 291 21.53 -40.36 -34.42
C GLN A 291 21.10 -41.62 -35.19
N LYS A 292 19.84 -41.70 -35.61
CA LYS A 292 19.33 -42.81 -36.41
C LYS A 292 20.05 -42.89 -37.76
N ASP A 293 20.26 -41.76 -38.42
CA ASP A 293 20.95 -41.69 -39.72
C ASP A 293 22.42 -42.09 -39.56
N LYS A 294 23.11 -41.62 -38.52
CA LYS A 294 24.48 -42.05 -38.17
C LYS A 294 24.56 -43.55 -37.91
N PHE A 295 23.61 -44.10 -37.15
CA PHE A 295 23.56 -45.53 -36.89
C PHE A 295 23.34 -46.34 -38.16
N GLN A 296 22.44 -45.88 -39.03
CA GLN A 296 22.20 -46.52 -40.33
C GLN A 296 23.43 -46.45 -41.24
N GLN A 297 24.17 -45.34 -41.20
CA GLN A 297 25.44 -45.21 -41.92
C GLN A 297 26.48 -46.21 -41.40
N ILE A 298 26.64 -46.33 -40.08
CA ILE A 298 27.55 -47.31 -39.46
C ILE A 298 27.16 -48.75 -39.81
N LEU A 299 25.85 -49.06 -39.88
CA LEU A 299 25.39 -50.38 -40.31
C LEU A 299 25.76 -50.66 -41.77
N LYS A 300 25.56 -49.69 -42.67
CA LYS A 300 25.97 -49.80 -44.08
C LYS A 300 27.48 -49.96 -44.22
N GLU A 301 28.27 -49.19 -43.47
CA GLU A 301 29.73 -49.30 -43.47
C GLU A 301 30.18 -50.69 -42.96
N ASN A 302 29.57 -51.21 -41.90
CA ASN A 302 29.84 -52.57 -41.41
C ASN A 302 29.47 -53.66 -42.43
N GLU A 303 28.35 -53.50 -43.13
CA GLU A 303 27.93 -54.44 -44.19
C GLU A 303 28.93 -54.42 -45.36
N GLN A 304 29.37 -53.23 -45.78
CA GLN A 304 30.41 -53.08 -46.80
C GLN A 304 31.74 -53.69 -46.37
N LEU A 305 32.15 -53.51 -45.11
CA LEU A 305 33.36 -54.14 -44.57
C LEU A 305 33.24 -55.66 -44.55
N ARG A 306 32.06 -56.21 -44.20
CA ARG A 306 31.81 -57.65 -44.28
C ARG A 306 31.89 -58.17 -45.71
N HIS A 307 31.33 -57.43 -46.67
CA HIS A 307 31.40 -57.79 -48.08
C HIS A 307 32.85 -57.78 -48.58
N LYS A 308 33.60 -56.71 -48.29
CA LYS A 308 35.03 -56.61 -48.64
C LYS A 308 35.85 -57.72 -48.02
N ALA A 309 35.63 -58.04 -46.74
CA ALA A 309 36.34 -59.14 -46.07
C ALA A 309 36.01 -60.51 -46.71
N GLN A 310 34.77 -60.72 -47.18
CA GLN A 310 34.41 -61.92 -47.92
C GLN A 310 35.07 -61.98 -49.30
N GLU A 311 35.16 -60.85 -50.01
CA GLU A 311 35.87 -60.75 -51.29
C GLU A 311 37.37 -61.00 -51.13
N GLU A 312 38.00 -60.38 -50.13
CA GLU A 312 39.41 -60.60 -49.79
C GLU A 312 39.67 -62.07 -49.43
N LEU A 313 38.77 -62.72 -48.68
CA LEU A 313 38.88 -64.14 -48.37
C LEU A 313 38.77 -65.02 -49.62
N LYS A 314 37.87 -64.68 -50.55
CA LYS A 314 37.76 -65.40 -51.84
C LYS A 314 39.04 -65.23 -52.66
N LEU A 315 39.54 -63.99 -52.77
CA LEU A 315 40.78 -63.69 -53.48
C LEU A 315 41.97 -64.43 -52.87
N GLN A 316 42.07 -64.47 -51.54
CA GLN A 316 43.12 -65.21 -50.85
C GLN A 316 43.04 -66.71 -51.15
N LYS A 317 41.84 -67.30 -51.13
CA LYS A 317 41.65 -68.72 -51.51
C LYS A 317 42.04 -68.99 -52.96
N GLU A 318 41.74 -68.07 -53.88
CA GLU A 318 42.15 -68.19 -55.28
C GLU A 318 43.67 -68.11 -55.43
N ILE A 319 44.33 -67.19 -54.72
CA ILE A 319 45.80 -67.07 -54.68
C ILE A 319 46.42 -68.34 -54.10
N ASP A 320 45.90 -68.84 -52.97
CA ASP A 320 46.38 -70.06 -52.33
C ASP A 320 46.20 -71.28 -53.25
N THR A 321 45.06 -71.39 -53.92
CA THR A 321 44.79 -72.46 -54.89
C THR A 321 45.75 -72.39 -56.07
N LYS A 322 45.98 -71.19 -56.62
CA LYS A 322 46.94 -70.98 -57.71
C LYS A 322 48.37 -71.30 -57.28
N LEU A 323 48.75 -70.94 -56.05
CA LEU A 323 50.05 -71.27 -55.49
C LEU A 323 50.22 -72.79 -55.30
N GLN A 324 49.19 -73.48 -54.80
CA GLN A 324 49.19 -74.94 -54.68
C GLN A 324 49.31 -75.62 -56.05
N GLN A 325 48.60 -75.13 -57.06
CA GLN A 325 48.71 -75.63 -58.43
C GLN A 325 50.13 -75.44 -58.99
N GLN A 326 50.75 -74.28 -58.77
CA GLN A 326 52.14 -74.03 -59.19
C GLN A 326 53.13 -74.93 -58.45
N GLN A 327 52.94 -75.15 -57.15
CA GLN A 327 53.77 -76.08 -56.37
C GLN A 327 53.63 -77.52 -56.86
N LEU A 328 52.40 -77.97 -57.15
CA LEU A 328 52.14 -79.28 -57.72
C LEU A 328 52.78 -79.42 -59.10
N GLN A 329 52.63 -78.41 -59.98
CA GLN A 329 53.26 -78.40 -61.29
C GLN A 329 54.79 -78.48 -61.18
N LYS A 330 55.38 -77.75 -60.24
CA LYS A 330 56.81 -77.83 -59.96
C LYS A 330 57.22 -79.21 -59.44
N MET A 331 56.42 -79.83 -58.57
CA MET A 331 56.65 -81.19 -58.08
C MET A 331 56.61 -82.21 -59.21
N ILE A 332 55.62 -82.10 -60.11
CA ILE A 332 55.53 -82.93 -61.32
C ILE A 332 56.76 -82.71 -62.21
N GLN A 333 57.18 -81.47 -62.44
CA GLN A 333 58.41 -81.19 -63.21
C GLN A 333 59.67 -81.75 -62.54
N ASP A 334 59.76 -81.68 -61.22
CA ASP A 334 60.85 -82.28 -60.47
C ASP A 334 60.80 -83.81 -60.52
N ASP A 335 59.62 -84.42 -60.52
CA ASP A 335 59.41 -85.86 -60.71
C ASP A 335 59.75 -86.30 -62.13
N GLU A 336 59.29 -85.59 -63.15
CA GLU A 336 59.66 -85.82 -64.54
C GLU A 336 61.17 -85.66 -64.72
N ARG A 337 61.79 -84.64 -64.10
CA ARG A 337 63.24 -84.47 -64.12
C ARG A 337 63.94 -85.60 -63.37
N ARG A 338 63.42 -86.07 -62.24
CA ARG A 338 63.97 -87.23 -61.51
C ARG A 338 63.83 -88.50 -62.32
N GLU A 339 62.70 -88.71 -62.98
CA GLU A 339 62.45 -89.86 -63.85
C GLU A 339 63.32 -89.79 -65.10
N GLN A 340 63.50 -88.61 -65.70
CA GLN A 340 64.41 -88.40 -66.81
C GLN A 340 65.86 -88.60 -66.38
N GLN A 341 66.27 -88.08 -65.22
CA GLN A 341 67.59 -88.41 -64.64
C GLN A 341 67.74 -89.89 -64.34
N LYS A 342 66.66 -90.57 -63.91
CA LYS A 342 66.67 -92.02 -63.69
C LYS A 342 66.78 -92.76 -65.01
N ARG A 343 66.05 -92.36 -66.06
CA ARG A 343 66.17 -92.90 -67.42
C ARG A 343 67.56 -92.64 -67.99
N ASP A 344 68.10 -91.44 -67.86
CA ASP A 344 69.46 -91.08 -68.26
C ASP A 344 70.49 -91.88 -67.45
N ARG A 345 70.24 -92.13 -66.16
CA ARG A 345 71.08 -93.02 -65.33
C ARG A 345 70.92 -94.47 -65.74
N ASP A 346 69.73 -94.94 -66.07
CA ASP A 346 69.47 -96.32 -66.50
C ASP A 346 70.03 -96.57 -67.90
N ASP A 347 70.00 -95.57 -68.78
CA ASP A 347 70.61 -95.59 -70.10
C ASP A 347 72.13 -95.43 -69.99
N LYS A 348 72.62 -94.58 -69.08
CA LYS A 348 74.03 -94.59 -68.67
C LYS A 348 74.40 -95.89 -68.00
N ILE A 349 73.55 -96.55 -67.22
CA ILE A 349 73.79 -97.87 -66.60
C ILE A 349 73.67 -98.97 -67.63
N LYS A 350 72.90 -98.82 -68.71
CA LYS A 350 72.94 -99.75 -69.85
C LYS A 350 74.20 -99.54 -70.67
N GLN A 351 74.62 -98.30 -70.90
CA GLN A 351 75.92 -97.98 -71.48
C GLN A 351 77.06 -98.41 -70.57
N PHE A 352 76.95 -98.20 -69.26
CA PHE A 352 77.90 -98.65 -68.27
C PHE A 352 77.83 -100.15 -68.18
N MET A 353 76.72 -100.87 -68.02
CA MET A 353 76.65 -102.34 -68.11
C MET A 353 77.17 -102.87 -69.44
N SER A 354 76.99 -102.17 -70.55
CA SER A 354 77.64 -102.49 -71.83
C SER A 354 79.17 -102.30 -71.75
N ASN A 355 79.64 -101.23 -71.11
CA ASN A 355 81.06 -100.90 -70.91
C ASN A 355 81.69 -101.61 -69.68
N TYR A 356 80.91 -102.10 -68.73
CA TYR A 356 81.18 -102.68 -67.41
C TYR A 356 81.06 -104.20 -67.55
N SER A 357 80.25 -104.73 -68.46
CA SER A 357 80.52 -106.01 -69.12
C SER A 357 81.92 -106.04 -69.76
N HIS A 358 82.47 -104.88 -70.15
CA HIS A 358 83.86 -104.72 -70.63
C HIS A 358 84.87 -104.26 -69.54
N GLN A 359 84.43 -103.80 -68.36
CA GLN A 359 85.30 -103.17 -67.34
C GLN A 359 85.19 -103.79 -65.92
N VAL A 360 84.21 -104.66 -65.63
CA VAL A 360 84.14 -105.58 -64.46
C VAL A 360 85.23 -106.63 -64.52
N LEU A 361 85.72 -106.93 -65.72
CA LEU A 361 86.95 -107.69 -65.90
C LEU A 361 88.23 -106.89 -65.59
N SER A 362 88.16 -105.57 -65.33
CA SER A 362 89.35 -104.73 -65.24
C SER A 362 89.44 -103.80 -64.02
N LYS A 363 88.35 -103.48 -63.30
CA LYS A 363 88.42 -102.51 -62.19
C LYS A 363 87.55 -102.84 -60.97
N GLN A 364 87.73 -104.04 -60.42
CA GLN A 364 87.36 -104.38 -59.03
C GLN A 364 88.51 -104.01 -58.06
N LYS A 365 89.02 -102.76 -58.12
CA LYS A 365 90.14 -102.39 -57.24
C LYS A 365 90.32 -100.91 -56.88
N GLU A 366 89.38 -100.01 -57.18
CA GLU A 366 89.66 -98.59 -56.89
C GLU A 366 88.39 -97.76 -56.80
N ASN A 367 87.64 -97.95 -55.72
CA ASN A 367 86.49 -97.10 -55.42
C ASN A 367 86.32 -96.98 -53.91
N GLU A 368 87.18 -96.21 -53.27
CA GLU A 368 86.97 -95.72 -51.90
C GLU A 368 87.93 -94.56 -51.68
N GLU A 369 87.41 -93.33 -51.74
CA GLU A 369 87.88 -92.08 -51.10
C GLU A 369 87.60 -90.86 -51.98
N ASN A 370 86.55 -90.09 -51.64
CA ASN A 370 86.56 -88.62 -51.58
C ASN A 370 85.16 -87.98 -51.44
N GLU A 371 84.33 -88.44 -50.50
CA GLU A 371 83.04 -87.78 -50.16
C GLU A 371 83.15 -86.68 -49.08
N GLY A 372 84.33 -86.44 -48.50
CA GLY A 372 84.48 -85.58 -47.30
C GLY A 372 84.48 -84.06 -47.51
N LYS A 373 84.75 -83.53 -48.71
CA LYS A 373 84.97 -82.09 -48.91
C LYS A 373 83.71 -81.24 -49.18
N TYR A 374 82.57 -81.85 -49.53
CA TYR A 374 81.34 -81.12 -49.90
C TYR A 374 80.51 -80.66 -48.69
N MET A 375 80.67 -81.30 -47.53
CA MET A 375 79.82 -81.07 -46.34
C MET A 375 80.20 -79.80 -45.56
N LEU A 376 81.48 -79.41 -45.60
CA LEU A 376 82.01 -78.29 -44.81
C LEU A 376 81.60 -76.91 -45.37
N GLU A 377 81.39 -76.81 -46.68
CA GLU A 377 81.02 -75.56 -47.36
C GLU A 377 79.53 -75.20 -47.15
N GLN A 378 78.67 -76.20 -46.96
CA GLN A 378 77.25 -76.03 -46.61
C GLN A 378 77.05 -75.46 -45.20
N LEU A 379 77.81 -75.95 -44.21
CA LEU A 379 77.75 -75.49 -42.82
C LEU A 379 78.10 -74.00 -42.67
N LYS A 380 79.11 -73.54 -43.40
CA LYS A 380 79.57 -72.15 -43.35
C LYS A 380 78.54 -71.17 -43.91
N LYS A 381 77.78 -71.59 -44.92
CA LYS A 381 76.71 -70.79 -45.55
C LYS A 381 75.48 -70.64 -44.65
N GLN A 382 75.23 -71.60 -43.77
CA GLN A 382 74.09 -71.58 -42.84
C GLN A 382 74.34 -70.64 -41.64
N GLU A 383 75.58 -70.62 -41.12
CA GLU A 383 75.94 -69.74 -40.00
C GLU A 383 75.84 -68.23 -40.35
N GLU A 384 76.11 -67.89 -41.61
CA GLU A 384 76.05 -66.51 -42.10
C GLU A 384 74.59 -66.00 -42.23
N GLN A 385 73.66 -66.87 -42.61
CA GLN A 385 72.22 -66.55 -42.69
C GLN A 385 71.62 -66.31 -41.30
N ASP A 386 72.03 -67.09 -40.29
CA ASP A 386 71.55 -66.93 -38.91
C ASP A 386 72.03 -65.61 -38.28
N LYS A 387 73.27 -65.19 -38.57
CA LYS A 387 73.79 -63.88 -38.12
C LYS A 387 72.99 -62.72 -38.70
N GLN A 388 72.61 -62.77 -39.97
CA GLN A 388 71.79 -61.73 -40.61
C GLN A 388 70.37 -61.66 -40.03
N GLN A 389 69.73 -62.82 -39.78
CA GLN A 389 68.40 -62.85 -39.16
C GLN A 389 68.39 -62.29 -37.73
N GLN A 390 69.43 -62.57 -36.94
CA GLN A 390 69.54 -62.02 -35.59
C GLN A 390 69.71 -60.49 -35.58
N GLN A 391 70.48 -59.93 -36.51
CA GLN A 391 70.61 -58.47 -36.63
C GLN A 391 69.29 -57.81 -37.04
N TYR A 392 68.54 -58.41 -37.96
CA TYR A 392 67.23 -57.91 -38.38
C TYR A 392 66.20 -57.92 -37.23
N LYS A 393 66.17 -58.98 -36.42
CA LYS A 393 65.29 -59.06 -35.23
C LYS A 393 65.62 -57.95 -34.21
N LYS A 394 66.91 -57.72 -33.94
CA LYS A 394 67.35 -56.66 -33.02
C LYS A 394 66.97 -55.25 -33.50
N LEU A 395 67.03 -54.99 -34.81
CA LEU A 395 66.61 -53.70 -35.37
C LEU A 395 65.09 -53.49 -35.24
N LYS A 396 64.27 -54.49 -35.59
CA LYS A 396 62.81 -54.40 -35.43
C LYS A 396 62.37 -54.23 -33.98
N GLU A 397 63.10 -54.83 -33.04
CA GLU A 397 62.80 -54.68 -31.61
C GLU A 397 63.11 -53.26 -31.11
N LYS A 398 64.21 -52.65 -31.58
CA LYS A 398 64.52 -51.24 -31.31
C LYS A 398 63.46 -50.28 -31.87
N GLU A 399 63.01 -50.49 -33.11
CA GLU A 399 61.94 -49.67 -33.71
C GLU A 399 60.63 -49.76 -32.93
N LYS A 400 60.25 -50.96 -32.47
CA LYS A 400 59.07 -51.15 -31.61
C LYS A 400 59.21 -50.42 -30.28
N MET A 401 60.38 -50.49 -29.65
CA MET A 401 60.68 -49.77 -28.40
C MET A 401 60.59 -48.25 -28.57
N GLU A 402 61.11 -47.70 -29.67
CA GLU A 402 61.00 -46.27 -29.97
C GLU A 402 59.56 -45.85 -30.23
N LEU A 403 58.77 -46.65 -30.95
CA LEU A 403 57.35 -46.38 -31.18
C LEU A 403 56.55 -46.35 -29.87
N VAL A 404 56.79 -47.32 -28.97
CA VAL A 404 56.16 -47.36 -27.65
C VAL A 404 56.56 -46.13 -26.81
N LYS A 405 57.83 -45.72 -26.87
CA LYS A 405 58.31 -44.51 -26.17
C LYS A 405 57.62 -43.24 -26.69
N GLN A 406 57.47 -43.11 -28.01
CA GLN A 406 56.75 -41.98 -28.63
C GLN A 406 55.26 -41.96 -28.23
N GLN A 407 54.60 -43.12 -28.23
CA GLN A 407 53.20 -43.23 -27.79
C GLN A 407 53.02 -42.85 -26.31
N LEU A 408 53.94 -43.30 -25.45
CA LEU A 408 53.92 -42.95 -24.03
C LEU A 408 54.15 -41.44 -23.82
N GLN A 409 55.07 -40.84 -24.58
CA GLN A 409 55.34 -39.41 -24.52
C GLN A 409 54.14 -38.57 -24.99
N LEU A 410 53.43 -39.03 -26.03
CA LEU A 410 52.20 -38.41 -26.51
C LEU A 410 51.08 -38.49 -25.46
N GLN A 411 50.92 -39.63 -24.78
CA GLN A 411 49.96 -39.76 -23.68
C GLN A 411 50.28 -38.82 -22.51
N ILE A 412 51.56 -38.66 -22.16
CA ILE A 412 51.99 -37.72 -21.12
C ILE A 412 51.63 -36.28 -21.52
N GLN A 413 51.92 -35.88 -22.76
CA GLN A 413 51.58 -34.54 -23.26
C GLN A 413 50.06 -34.29 -23.27
N GLN A 414 49.26 -35.27 -23.74
CA GLN A 414 47.80 -35.15 -23.72
C GLN A 414 47.25 -35.03 -22.29
N LYS A 415 47.82 -35.78 -21.34
CA LYS A 415 47.42 -35.69 -19.92
C LYS A 415 47.79 -34.32 -19.32
N GLN A 416 48.95 -33.77 -19.68
CA GLN A 416 49.36 -32.42 -19.26
C GLN A 416 48.46 -31.34 -19.86
N GLN A 417 48.13 -31.42 -21.14
CA GLN A 417 47.20 -30.47 -21.79
C GLN A 417 45.80 -30.52 -21.17
N LYS A 418 45.25 -31.72 -20.90
CA LYS A 418 43.97 -31.85 -20.20
C LYS A 418 44.01 -31.19 -18.83
N LYS A 419 45.08 -31.42 -18.06
CA LYS A 419 45.24 -30.80 -16.74
C LYS A 419 45.30 -29.27 -16.81
N LEU A 420 46.00 -28.71 -17.80
CA LEU A 420 46.05 -27.25 -18.01
C LEU A 420 44.69 -26.69 -18.41
N SER A 421 43.98 -27.36 -19.33
CA SER A 421 42.63 -26.96 -19.75
C SER A 421 41.64 -27.00 -18.58
N GLU A 422 41.68 -28.04 -17.75
CA GLU A 422 40.84 -28.15 -16.55
C GLU A 422 41.17 -27.04 -15.52
N GLU A 423 42.44 -26.67 -15.36
CA GLU A 423 42.85 -25.58 -14.47
C GLU A 423 42.40 -24.20 -14.99
N GLU A 424 42.46 -23.98 -16.30
CA GLU A 424 41.95 -22.75 -16.95
C GLU A 424 40.42 -22.63 -16.81
N GLU A 425 39.69 -23.73 -17.04
CA GLU A 425 38.24 -23.76 -16.84
C GLU A 425 37.85 -23.49 -15.38
N GLN A 426 38.58 -24.06 -14.42
CA GLN A 426 38.36 -23.79 -13.00
C GLN A 426 38.64 -22.33 -12.63
N LYS A 427 39.71 -21.73 -13.17
CA LYS A 427 40.00 -20.30 -12.98
C LYS A 427 38.90 -19.41 -13.58
N LEU A 428 38.41 -19.74 -14.77
CA LEU A 428 37.33 -19.01 -15.43
C LEU A 428 36.02 -19.09 -14.62
N LEU A 429 35.70 -20.28 -14.09
CA LEU A 429 34.53 -20.49 -13.25
C LEU A 429 34.61 -19.68 -11.95
N LEU A 430 35.79 -19.67 -11.30
CA LEU A 430 36.02 -18.89 -10.09
C LEU A 430 35.89 -17.38 -10.34
N LEU A 431 36.45 -16.89 -11.46
CA LEU A 431 36.36 -15.49 -11.85
C LEU A 431 34.90 -15.08 -12.11
N LYS A 432 34.14 -15.94 -12.81
CA LYS A 432 32.72 -15.74 -13.05
C LYS A 432 31.93 -15.67 -11.74
N GLN A 433 32.23 -16.56 -10.80
CA GLN A 433 31.59 -16.57 -9.48
C GLN A 433 31.90 -15.29 -8.68
N GLN A 434 33.14 -14.79 -8.72
CA GLN A 434 33.50 -13.51 -8.10
C GLN A 434 32.75 -12.33 -8.73
N LEU A 435 32.62 -12.32 -10.06
CA LEU A 435 31.89 -11.27 -10.77
C LEU A 435 30.40 -11.28 -10.41
N ASP A 436 29.78 -12.46 -10.33
CA ASP A 436 28.38 -12.61 -9.94
C ASP A 436 28.12 -12.12 -8.50
N LEU A 437 29.03 -12.43 -7.57
CA LEU A 437 28.97 -11.93 -6.19
C LEU A 437 29.08 -10.40 -6.13
N MET A 438 30.01 -9.81 -6.89
CA MET A 438 30.19 -8.36 -6.97
C MET A 438 28.94 -7.67 -7.53
N ASN A 439 28.39 -8.21 -8.63
CA ASN A 439 27.15 -7.72 -9.25
C ASN A 439 25.96 -7.84 -8.30
N HIS A 440 25.87 -8.93 -7.55
CA HIS A 440 24.80 -9.11 -6.56
C HIS A 440 24.91 -8.07 -5.43
N SER A 441 26.12 -7.87 -4.89
CA SER A 441 26.37 -6.86 -3.86
C SER A 441 26.04 -5.45 -4.35
N GLN A 442 26.40 -5.11 -5.58
CA GLN A 442 26.09 -3.81 -6.18
C GLN A 442 24.58 -3.59 -6.32
N LYS A 443 23.84 -4.61 -6.79
CA LYS A 443 22.37 -4.56 -6.87
C LYS A 443 21.72 -4.40 -5.50
N GLU A 444 22.27 -5.00 -4.45
CA GLU A 444 21.77 -4.79 -3.09
C GLU A 444 21.99 -3.35 -2.61
N LYS A 445 23.18 -2.78 -2.87
CA LYS A 445 23.46 -1.36 -2.56
C LYS A 445 22.53 -0.41 -3.32
N GLU A 446 22.25 -0.67 -4.60
CA GLU A 446 21.31 0.12 -5.39
C GLU A 446 19.88 0.05 -4.83
N LYS A 447 19.41 -1.15 -4.45
CA LYS A 447 18.10 -1.31 -3.80
C LYS A 447 18.01 -0.55 -2.48
N GLN A 448 19.06 -0.59 -1.67
CA GLN A 448 19.14 0.18 -0.43
C GLN A 448 19.09 1.69 -0.71
N LEU A 449 19.82 2.16 -1.72
CA LEU A 449 19.82 3.57 -2.12
C LEU A 449 18.44 4.03 -2.61
N VAL A 450 17.76 3.25 -3.44
CA VAL A 450 16.38 3.53 -3.89
C VAL A 450 15.43 3.61 -2.70
N THR A 451 15.56 2.69 -1.75
CA THR A 451 14.76 2.69 -0.51
C THR A 451 15.02 3.94 0.31
N TYR A 452 16.29 4.33 0.45
CA TYR A 452 16.69 5.55 1.15
C TYR A 452 16.15 6.82 0.48
N CYS A 453 16.25 6.92 -0.85
CA CYS A 453 15.68 8.04 -1.61
C CYS A 453 14.15 8.12 -1.44
N SER A 454 13.44 6.98 -1.46
CA SER A 454 12.00 6.93 -1.23
C SER A 454 11.61 7.40 0.18
N LEU A 455 12.35 6.95 1.20
CA LEU A 455 12.19 7.42 2.58
C LEU A 455 12.43 8.93 2.70
N PHE A 456 13.51 9.43 2.11
CA PHE A 456 13.83 10.85 2.10
C PHE A 456 12.73 11.69 1.42
N GLN A 457 12.17 11.20 0.30
CA GLN A 457 11.03 11.83 -0.37
C GLN A 457 9.79 11.87 0.52
N SER A 458 9.52 10.77 1.24
CA SER A 458 8.39 10.68 2.18
C SER A 458 8.55 11.65 3.35
N ILE A 459 9.75 11.73 3.93
CA ILE A 459 10.10 12.68 5.00
C ILE A 459 9.92 14.12 4.51
N LYS A 460 10.44 14.45 3.31
CA LYS A 460 10.29 15.78 2.70
C LYS A 460 8.82 16.16 2.48
N ASN A 461 8.00 15.21 2.02
CA ASN A 461 6.56 15.43 1.85
C ASN A 461 5.86 15.65 3.19
N ASN A 462 6.25 14.90 4.23
CA ASN A 462 5.70 15.06 5.58
C ASN A 462 6.05 16.44 6.16
N TYR A 463 7.30 16.90 6.01
CA TYR A 463 7.69 18.27 6.39
C TYR A 463 6.91 19.34 5.64
N LYS A 464 6.68 19.16 4.33
CA LYS A 464 5.87 20.09 3.54
C LYS A 464 4.42 20.14 4.04
N GLN A 465 3.84 18.98 4.34
CA GLN A 465 2.49 18.89 4.86
C GLN A 465 2.37 19.52 6.25
N ASN A 466 3.31 19.24 7.16
CA ASN A 466 3.36 19.90 8.47
C ASN A 466 3.52 21.41 8.34
N GLN A 467 4.30 21.90 7.37
CA GLN A 467 4.44 23.33 7.10
C GLN A 467 3.12 23.94 6.62
N GLU A 468 2.38 23.25 5.74
CA GLU A 468 1.05 23.67 5.29
C GLU A 468 0.03 23.67 6.43
N ASP A 469 0.06 22.67 7.31
CA ASP A 469 -0.83 22.59 8.47
C ASP A 469 -0.52 23.68 9.50
N ILE A 470 0.76 23.97 9.76
CA ILE A 470 1.16 25.11 10.60
C ILE A 470 0.73 26.43 9.97
N LYS A 471 0.86 26.59 8.65
CA LYS A 471 0.36 27.79 7.95
C LYS A 471 -1.15 27.94 8.12
N LYS A 472 -1.92 26.85 7.97
CA LYS A 472 -3.37 26.86 8.22
C LYS A 472 -3.68 27.23 9.67
N GLN A 473 -2.98 26.66 10.65
CA GLN A 473 -3.17 27.03 12.06
C GLN A 473 -2.83 28.51 12.32
N ILE A 474 -1.78 29.04 11.68
CA ILE A 474 -1.43 30.46 11.77
C ILE A 474 -2.49 31.33 11.09
N GLU A 475 -3.03 30.94 9.94
CA GLU A 475 -4.14 31.66 9.30
C GLU A 475 -5.42 31.59 10.13
N GLU A 476 -5.77 30.43 10.68
CA GLU A 476 -6.94 30.26 11.56
C GLU A 476 -6.80 31.07 12.85
N SER A 477 -5.61 31.13 13.45
CA SER A 477 -5.32 31.96 14.62
C SER A 477 -5.24 33.45 14.30
N LYS A 478 -4.72 33.85 13.12
CA LYS A 478 -4.77 35.24 12.66
C LYS A 478 -6.19 35.69 12.30
N ASN A 479 -7.01 34.78 11.76
CA ASN A 479 -8.43 35.01 11.47
C ASN A 479 -9.29 35.01 12.74
N LYS A 480 -8.81 34.41 13.84
CA LYS A 480 -9.28 34.68 15.21
C LYS A 480 -8.72 36.01 15.73
N SER A 481 -8.70 37.03 14.86
CA SER A 481 -8.03 38.30 15.12
C SER A 481 -8.46 38.92 16.45
N ALA A 482 -7.52 39.67 17.02
CA ALA A 482 -7.46 40.42 18.27
C ALA A 482 -8.66 41.33 18.66
N HIS A 483 -9.82 41.11 18.07
CA HIS A 483 -11.12 41.55 18.57
C HIS A 483 -11.97 40.31 18.82
N GLU A 484 -11.66 39.62 19.91
CA GLU A 484 -12.61 38.73 20.55
C GLU A 484 -13.83 39.58 20.93
N LYS A 485 -14.81 39.59 20.02
CA LYS A 485 -16.13 40.15 20.31
C LYS A 485 -16.62 39.41 21.53
N MET A 486 -17.09 40.15 22.54
CA MET A 486 -17.69 39.60 23.75
C MET A 486 -18.54 38.37 23.42
N SER A 487 -18.36 37.31 24.20
CA SER A 487 -19.17 36.10 24.05
C SER A 487 -20.65 36.47 24.05
N ASN A 488 -21.49 35.74 23.33
CA ASN A 488 -22.93 36.05 23.26
C ASN A 488 -23.58 36.18 24.64
N MET A 489 -23.05 35.47 25.65
CA MET A 489 -23.46 35.59 27.05
C MET A 489 -23.02 36.90 27.70
N GLU A 490 -21.79 37.35 27.46
CA GLU A 490 -21.28 38.63 27.93
C GLU A 490 -22.01 39.81 27.27
N LEU A 491 -22.33 39.70 25.97
CA LEU A 491 -23.17 40.66 25.24
C LEU A 491 -24.58 40.76 25.81
N LEU A 492 -25.16 39.64 26.26
CA LEU A 492 -26.48 39.61 26.88
C LEU A 492 -26.46 40.26 28.26
N HIS A 493 -25.41 39.97 29.06
CA HIS A 493 -25.25 40.52 30.41
C HIS A 493 -24.96 42.02 30.36
N ASN A 494 -24.13 42.46 29.41
CA ASN A 494 -23.76 43.86 29.21
C ASN A 494 -24.75 44.64 28.33
N LYS A 495 -25.89 44.04 27.94
CA LYS A 495 -26.84 44.62 26.99
C LYS A 495 -27.40 45.98 27.45
N SER A 496 -27.71 46.14 28.74
CA SER A 496 -28.19 47.41 29.30
C SER A 496 -27.09 48.47 29.31
N LEU A 497 -25.87 48.08 29.70
CA LEU A 497 -24.70 48.96 29.76
C LEU A 497 -24.29 49.45 28.37
N LEU A 498 -24.22 48.56 27.39
CA LEU A 498 -23.91 48.89 25.99
C LEU A 498 -24.97 49.80 25.36
N LYS A 499 -26.25 49.61 25.70
CA LYS A 499 -27.35 50.47 25.23
C LYS A 499 -27.22 51.89 25.79
N ASN A 500 -26.83 52.01 27.06
CA ASN A 500 -26.61 53.31 27.70
C ASN A 500 -25.36 54.01 27.15
N ILE A 501 -24.25 53.29 26.95
CA ILE A 501 -23.02 53.83 26.33
C ILE A 501 -23.28 54.28 24.89
N ALA A 502 -24.07 53.52 24.11
CA ALA A 502 -24.46 53.90 22.76
C ALA A 502 -25.33 55.18 22.75
N GLN A 503 -26.24 55.33 23.72
CA GLN A 503 -27.02 56.56 23.89
C GLN A 503 -26.14 57.74 24.33
N GLU A 504 -25.16 57.54 25.23
CA GLU A 504 -24.20 58.60 25.62
C GLU A 504 -23.25 59.00 24.49
N GLN A 505 -22.75 58.05 23.69
CA GLN A 505 -21.90 58.36 22.54
C GLN A 505 -22.67 59.04 21.40
N ALA A 506 -23.94 58.69 21.19
CA ALA A 506 -24.81 59.39 20.24
C ALA A 506 -25.05 60.86 20.64
N VAL A 507 -24.98 61.19 21.93
CA VAL A 507 -25.04 62.57 22.44
C VAL A 507 -23.71 63.32 22.27
N LYS A 508 -22.56 62.62 22.25
CA LYS A 508 -21.21 63.22 22.14
C LYS A 508 -20.62 63.27 20.72
N THR A 509 -21.04 62.43 19.77
CA THR A 509 -20.44 62.41 18.42
C THR A 509 -21.33 63.07 17.38
N LYS A 510 -21.06 64.34 17.09
CA LYS A 510 -21.54 65.03 15.88
C LYS A 510 -20.91 64.37 14.65
N PHE A 511 -21.68 63.57 13.91
CA PHE A 511 -21.26 63.04 12.62
C PHE A 511 -21.02 64.18 11.62
N ARG A 512 -19.76 64.41 11.24
CA ARG A 512 -19.40 65.20 10.06
C ARG A 512 -19.55 64.29 8.84
N LYS A 513 -20.62 64.50 8.06
CA LYS A 513 -20.76 63.88 6.73
C LYS A 513 -19.60 64.33 5.86
N VAL A 514 -18.77 63.39 5.42
CA VAL A 514 -17.82 63.59 4.33
C VAL A 514 -18.35 62.83 3.13
N ASN A 515 -18.75 63.56 2.10
CA ASN A 515 -19.07 62.98 0.79
C ASN A 515 -17.77 62.47 0.16
N VAL A 516 -17.68 61.17 -0.05
CA VAL A 516 -16.61 60.59 -0.88
C VAL A 516 -17.20 60.36 -2.26
N SER A 517 -16.82 61.23 -3.18
CA SER A 517 -17.00 61.09 -4.63
C SER A 517 -16.14 59.92 -5.12
N MET A 518 -16.76 58.90 -5.72
CA MET A 518 -16.02 57.82 -6.40
C MET A 518 -15.52 58.31 -7.77
N LYS A 519 -14.22 58.15 -8.00
CA LYS A 519 -13.58 58.10 -9.32
C LYS A 519 -13.25 56.66 -9.64
#